data_AF-A0A6P6M9E2-F1
#
_entry.id   AF-A0A6P6M9E2-F1
#
_cell.length_a   1.000
_cell.length_b   1.000
_cell.length_c   1.000
_cell.angle_alpha   90.00
_cell.angle_beta   90.00
_cell.angle_gamma   90.00
#
_symmetry.space_group_name_H-M   'P 1'
#
loop_
_entity.id
_entity.type
_entity.pdbx_description
1 polymer ?
#
loop_
_entity_poly.entity_id
_entity_poly.type
_entity_poly.pdbx_seq_one_letter_code
_entity_poly.pdbx_strand_id
1 'polypeptide(L)'
;MEFIKEESGDIKIGEVFSIRHEDTETQTEFHHNQSATVDVPNPKESFTTPKNYCYVCKKPQSKISRHLKLHENSEKEIAFAFSLPKHSQDRKRLLEKLRNRGNYQHNQEVIERKRGPLKIRRRTGRSEIELSAKTFVHCVYCKGLFVRKELWRHTRRCPSKMSEATDKAKVLDLADIAESIFSQPISLEVWKILGKMKNDDISSVVRNDFLILLLSQCLYNKHGGDPTKSEYIRQKARELGRLLLELRRKYSIYSFEDAVKPNNFYKVVEAVQDVAGYDENTHLYKTPSLPLKLGHSLNKIGDIILCRAIAIEDDVMTRAAEQFKRLCSSEWTGHVSHAALATLNKSKFSKPSTIPFTQDVQLLHQYLEKKSVEAFESLKNHESSQTYAELAKVTLAQVKIFNRCSAGEVSKMTLECFKKRNQTELHEDMALGLSPFEQKMSKHFSRVEIMDKKGRKVAILFNSELVRAIEIIVEKRDACEVDRDNPFLFGRPDCSPTSFFRGQDCIKLFATQCGVKNPELLGSPQLRKQVATVSQILSLKDNELDQLANFLGLHILVHRDYYRLPDATIEIAKIANLLQAMEKGDLARFQGKTLNEIEIEDEIDLELDEEEISDEDEESGPVHVVMA
;
A
#
# COMPACT_ATOMS: atom_id res chain seq x y z
N MET A 1 11.72 10.56 -11.41
CA MET A 1 10.76 9.52 -11.01
C MET A 1 10.38 8.84 -12.30
N GLU A 2 11.03 7.75 -12.66
CA GLU A 2 10.39 6.78 -13.53
C GLU A 2 10.27 5.49 -12.74
N PHE A 3 9.16 5.41 -12.02
CA PHE A 3 8.54 4.17 -11.59
C PHE A 3 7.05 4.48 -11.52
N ILE A 4 6.41 4.45 -12.71
CA ILE A 4 5.12 3.86 -13.07
C ILE A 4 4.97 4.17 -14.57
N LYS A 5 5.56 3.32 -15.40
CA LYS A 5 5.08 3.03 -16.76
C LYS A 5 5.16 1.51 -16.86
N GLU A 6 4.05 0.86 -16.53
CA GLU A 6 3.77 -0.47 -17.08
C GLU A 6 2.82 -0.23 -18.25
N GLU A 7 3.18 -0.85 -19.36
CA GLU A 7 2.74 -0.69 -20.72
C GLU A 7 1.21 -0.83 -20.88
N SER A 8 0.60 0.18 -21.50
CA SER A 8 -0.66 0.03 -22.21
C SER A 8 -0.36 -0.66 -23.54
N GLY A 9 -0.69 -1.96 -23.65
CA GLY A 9 -0.76 -2.62 -24.94
C GLY A 9 -1.91 -2.04 -25.75
N ASP A 10 -1.59 -1.16 -26.69
CA ASP A 10 -2.52 -0.64 -27.69
C ASP A 10 -2.93 -1.77 -28.65
N ILE A 11 -4.13 -2.33 -28.45
CA ILE A 11 -4.79 -3.11 -29.49
C ILE A 11 -5.43 -2.11 -30.45
N LYS A 12 -4.76 -1.88 -31.57
CA LYS A 12 -5.31 -1.19 -32.74
C LYS A 12 -6.52 -2.01 -33.25
N ILE A 13 -7.73 -1.52 -33.00
CA ILE A 13 -8.92 -1.96 -33.74
C ILE A 13 -8.98 -1.07 -34.99
N GLY A 14 -8.36 -1.59 -36.06
CA GLY A 14 -8.58 -1.11 -37.42
C GLY A 14 -9.87 -1.71 -37.97
N GLU A 15 -10.62 -0.88 -38.66
CA GLU A 15 -11.92 -1.07 -39.28
C GLU A 15 -12.02 -2.32 -40.17
N VAL A 16 -13.26 -2.78 -40.38
CA VAL A 16 -13.89 -3.05 -41.71
C VAL A 16 -14.94 -4.17 -41.59
N PHE A 17 -16.22 -3.76 -41.55
CA PHE A 17 -17.35 -4.24 -42.41
C PHE A 17 -18.71 -3.88 -41.78
N SER A 18 -19.24 -2.71 -42.16
CA SER A 18 -20.68 -2.60 -42.50
C SER A 18 -20.92 -3.50 -43.73
N ILE A 19 -22.08 -4.06 -44.05
CA ILE A 19 -23.42 -3.51 -44.22
C ILE A 19 -24.36 -4.74 -44.39
N ARG A 20 -25.59 -4.69 -43.88
CA ARG A 20 -26.88 -4.88 -44.62
C ARG A 20 -27.98 -5.44 -43.72
N HIS A 21 -28.89 -4.53 -43.37
CA HIS A 21 -30.29 -4.83 -43.13
C HIS A 21 -30.90 -5.40 -44.42
N GLU A 22 -31.68 -6.47 -44.28
CA GLU A 22 -32.75 -6.80 -45.21
C GLU A 22 -33.94 -7.36 -44.41
N ASP A 23 -35.06 -6.68 -44.57
CA ASP A 23 -36.37 -7.00 -44.03
C ASP A 23 -36.91 -8.30 -44.64
N THR A 24 -37.67 -9.07 -43.87
CA THR A 24 -38.73 -9.92 -44.43
C THR A 24 -39.83 -10.13 -43.41
N GLU A 25 -40.93 -9.43 -43.68
CA GLU A 25 -42.25 -9.67 -43.12
C GLU A 25 -42.68 -11.12 -43.40
N THR A 26 -43.25 -11.79 -42.40
CA THR A 26 -44.21 -12.87 -42.64
C THR A 26 -45.31 -12.79 -41.60
N GLN A 27 -46.44 -12.21 -42.03
CA GLN A 27 -47.74 -12.37 -41.41
C GLN A 27 -48.22 -13.81 -41.64
N THR A 28 -48.79 -14.43 -40.61
CA THR A 28 -49.73 -15.53 -40.77
C THR A 28 -50.75 -15.45 -39.64
N GLU A 29 -51.98 -15.06 -40.00
CA GLU A 29 -53.16 -15.09 -39.15
C GLU A 29 -53.92 -16.42 -39.29
N PHE A 30 -54.81 -16.63 -38.31
CA PHE A 30 -55.96 -17.54 -38.24
C PHE A 30 -55.73 -19.00 -37.81
N HIS A 31 -56.17 -19.34 -36.59
CA HIS A 31 -57.57 -19.77 -36.40
C HIS A 31 -58.01 -19.80 -34.92
N HIS A 32 -59.26 -19.39 -34.74
CA HIS A 32 -60.03 -19.35 -33.50
C HIS A 32 -60.59 -20.75 -33.18
N ASN A 33 -60.56 -21.19 -31.90
CA ASN A 33 -61.57 -22.11 -31.39
C ASN A 33 -61.78 -21.95 -29.88
N GLN A 34 -63.05 -21.99 -29.48
CA GLN A 34 -63.60 -21.51 -28.21
C GLN A 34 -63.71 -22.60 -27.14
N SER A 35 -63.76 -22.09 -25.89
CA SER A 35 -64.52 -22.60 -24.73
C SER A 35 -63.90 -23.69 -23.84
N ALA A 36 -63.40 -23.25 -22.68
CA ALA A 36 -63.81 -23.80 -21.38
C ALA A 36 -63.48 -22.78 -20.28
N THR A 37 -64.49 -22.37 -19.53
CA THR A 37 -64.42 -21.48 -18.38
C THR A 37 -63.46 -22.02 -17.32
N VAL A 38 -62.31 -21.37 -17.14
CA VAL A 38 -61.40 -21.62 -16.02
C VAL A 38 -61.74 -20.62 -14.91
N ASP A 39 -62.05 -21.15 -13.73
CA ASP A 39 -62.17 -20.43 -12.48
C ASP A 39 -61.09 -19.35 -12.36
N VAL A 40 -61.50 -18.11 -12.17
CA VAL A 40 -60.61 -16.98 -11.86
C VAL A 40 -59.95 -17.21 -10.50
N PRO A 41 -58.62 -17.31 -10.39
CA PRO A 41 -57.93 -17.14 -9.13
C PRO A 41 -57.64 -15.65 -8.94
N ASN A 42 -58.39 -15.02 -8.04
CA ASN A 42 -58.10 -13.73 -7.43
C ASN A 42 -56.80 -13.81 -6.58
N PRO A 43 -56.29 -12.69 -6.04
CA PRO A 43 -55.21 -11.84 -6.51
C PRO A 43 -53.80 -12.25 -6.00
N LYS A 44 -52.74 -11.90 -6.78
CA LYS A 44 -51.28 -11.94 -6.47
C LYS A 44 -50.92 -12.45 -5.05
N GLU A 45 -50.62 -13.74 -4.90
CA GLU A 45 -50.09 -14.29 -3.65
C GLU A 45 -48.78 -13.57 -3.27
N SER A 46 -48.82 -12.83 -2.17
CA SER A 46 -47.66 -12.16 -1.61
C SER A 46 -46.67 -13.21 -1.07
N PHE A 47 -45.52 -13.37 -1.71
CA PHE A 47 -44.40 -14.24 -1.29
C PHE A 47 -43.90 -14.00 0.15
N THR A 48 -44.28 -12.88 0.78
CA THR A 48 -43.87 -12.53 2.15
C THR A 48 -45.06 -12.30 3.06
N THR A 49 -44.92 -12.64 4.34
CA THR A 49 -46.00 -12.46 5.34
C THR A 49 -45.61 -11.43 6.42
N PRO A 50 -46.56 -10.54 6.83
CA PRO A 50 -46.33 -9.63 7.93
C PRO A 50 -46.43 -10.32 9.30
N LYS A 51 -47.16 -11.44 9.39
CA LYS A 51 -47.39 -12.18 10.65
C LYS A 51 -46.12 -12.89 11.12
N ASN A 52 -45.93 -13.02 12.43
CA ASN A 52 -44.87 -13.86 13.00
C ASN A 52 -45.45 -15.23 13.38
N TYR A 53 -44.62 -16.26 13.48
CA TYR A 53 -45.06 -17.62 13.79
C TYR A 53 -44.62 -18.02 15.19
N CYS A 54 -45.52 -18.67 15.92
CA CYS A 54 -45.21 -19.21 17.24
C CYS A 54 -44.47 -20.53 17.12
N TYR A 55 -43.34 -20.71 17.81
CA TYR A 55 -42.59 -21.97 17.74
C TYR A 55 -43.33 -23.14 18.43
N VAL A 56 -44.23 -22.84 19.38
CA VAL A 56 -44.98 -23.83 20.17
C VAL A 56 -46.17 -24.37 19.38
N CYS A 57 -47.09 -23.49 18.99
CA CYS A 57 -48.34 -23.90 18.33
C CYS A 57 -48.33 -23.72 16.80
N LYS A 58 -47.24 -23.20 16.23
CA LYS A 58 -47.04 -22.95 14.79
C LYS A 58 -48.04 -21.98 14.13
N LYS A 59 -48.98 -21.39 14.88
CA LYS A 59 -49.99 -20.47 14.36
C LYS A 59 -49.40 -19.08 14.05
N PRO A 60 -49.87 -18.40 12.98
CA PRO A 60 -49.46 -17.05 12.63
C PRO A 60 -50.11 -16.00 13.55
N GLN A 61 -49.33 -15.03 14.02
CA GLN A 61 -49.71 -14.04 15.02
C GLN A 61 -49.23 -12.63 14.66
N SER A 62 -50.14 -11.66 14.74
CA SER A 62 -49.83 -10.24 14.55
C SER A 62 -49.12 -9.62 15.76
N LYS A 63 -49.42 -10.11 16.97
CA LYS A 63 -48.83 -9.65 18.25
C LYS A 63 -48.18 -10.81 19.00
N ILE A 64 -47.09 -11.34 18.44
CA ILE A 64 -46.45 -12.59 18.89
C ILE A 64 -46.08 -12.61 20.37
N SER A 65 -45.58 -11.51 20.95
CA SER A 65 -45.24 -11.49 22.37
C SER A 65 -46.47 -11.69 23.26
N ARG A 66 -47.63 -11.09 22.92
CA ARG A 66 -48.88 -11.31 23.67
C ARG A 66 -49.34 -12.77 23.56
N HIS A 67 -49.17 -13.36 22.38
CA HIS A 67 -49.51 -14.75 22.14
C HIS A 67 -48.60 -15.72 22.90
N LEU A 68 -47.29 -15.47 22.94
CA LEU A 68 -46.34 -16.31 23.68
C LEU A 68 -46.72 -16.40 25.16
N LYS A 69 -47.28 -15.35 25.77
CA LYS A 69 -47.76 -15.37 27.16
C LYS A 69 -48.82 -16.46 27.43
N LEU A 70 -49.60 -16.87 26.44
CA LEU A 70 -50.59 -17.96 26.60
C LEU A 70 -49.90 -19.32 26.80
N HIS A 71 -48.65 -19.45 26.40
CA HIS A 71 -47.80 -20.64 26.56
C HIS A 71 -46.87 -20.52 27.76
N GLU A 72 -47.09 -19.56 28.66
CA GLU A 72 -46.29 -19.35 29.87
C GLU A 72 -46.32 -20.59 30.79
N ASN A 73 -47.45 -21.29 30.86
CA ASN A 73 -47.60 -22.48 31.69
C ASN A 73 -47.04 -23.76 31.04
N SER A 74 -46.86 -23.77 29.72
CA SER A 74 -46.37 -24.94 28.98
C SER A 74 -44.87 -24.88 28.67
N GLU A 75 -44.27 -23.69 28.60
CA GLU A 75 -42.90 -23.49 28.12
C GLU A 75 -42.04 -22.69 29.11
N LYS A 76 -41.02 -23.35 29.68
CA LYS A 76 -40.13 -22.76 30.69
C LYS A 76 -39.37 -21.52 30.18
N GLU A 77 -38.93 -21.52 28.92
CA GLU A 77 -38.23 -20.37 28.31
C GLU A 77 -39.16 -19.14 28.19
N ILE A 78 -40.45 -19.36 27.92
CA ILE A 78 -41.45 -18.30 27.86
C ILE A 78 -41.71 -17.77 29.27
N ALA A 79 -41.95 -18.66 30.24
CA ALA A 79 -42.13 -18.28 31.63
C ALA A 79 -40.98 -17.41 32.15
N PHE A 80 -39.74 -17.82 31.85
CA PHE A 80 -38.55 -17.05 32.19
C PHE A 80 -38.51 -15.67 31.50
N ALA A 81 -38.86 -15.58 30.22
CA ALA A 81 -38.91 -14.28 29.54
C ALA A 81 -39.98 -13.34 30.14
N PHE A 82 -41.08 -13.88 30.67
CA PHE A 82 -42.16 -13.10 31.27
C PHE A 82 -41.94 -12.75 32.75
N SER A 83 -41.12 -13.51 33.48
CA SER A 83 -40.69 -13.20 34.85
C SER A 83 -39.75 -12.00 34.94
N LEU A 84 -39.02 -11.68 33.86
CA LEU A 84 -38.16 -10.49 33.80
C LEU A 84 -38.96 -9.18 33.88
N PRO A 85 -38.36 -8.09 34.42
CA PRO A 85 -39.04 -6.80 34.55
C PRO A 85 -39.62 -6.29 33.22
N LYS A 86 -40.82 -5.72 33.27
CA LYS A 86 -41.46 -5.10 32.09
C LYS A 86 -40.51 -4.03 31.51
N HIS A 87 -40.40 -4.00 30.18
CA HIS A 87 -39.54 -3.08 29.42
C HIS A 87 -38.01 -3.23 29.58
N SER A 88 -37.52 -4.17 30.40
CA SER A 88 -36.08 -4.47 30.49
C SER A 88 -35.49 -4.90 29.15
N GLN A 89 -34.20 -4.59 28.94
CA GLN A 89 -33.50 -4.97 27.70
C GLN A 89 -33.37 -6.49 27.56
N ASP A 90 -33.15 -7.20 28.66
CA ASP A 90 -33.05 -8.66 28.66
C ASP A 90 -34.38 -9.32 28.27
N ARG A 91 -35.51 -8.81 28.79
CA ARG A 91 -36.84 -9.27 28.38
C ARG A 91 -37.09 -9.04 26.89
N LYS A 92 -36.73 -7.87 26.36
CA LYS A 92 -36.85 -7.57 24.92
C LYS A 92 -35.98 -8.53 24.09
N ARG A 93 -34.74 -8.78 24.52
CA ARG A 93 -33.78 -9.68 23.85
C ARG A 93 -34.27 -11.13 23.82
N LEU A 94 -34.80 -11.65 24.93
CA LEU A 94 -35.33 -13.01 24.99
C LEU A 94 -36.60 -13.16 24.14
N LEU A 95 -37.54 -12.22 24.22
CA LEU A 95 -38.74 -12.23 23.38
C LEU A 95 -38.42 -12.14 21.88
N GLU A 96 -37.38 -11.38 21.51
CA GLU A 96 -36.85 -11.31 20.15
C GLU A 96 -36.27 -12.66 19.69
N LYS A 97 -35.50 -13.34 20.56
CA LYS A 97 -34.94 -14.67 20.29
C LYS A 97 -36.05 -15.69 20.05
N LEU A 98 -37.06 -15.73 20.91
CA LEU A 98 -38.21 -16.64 20.80
C LEU A 98 -39.03 -16.37 19.53
N ARG A 99 -39.22 -15.08 19.18
CA ARG A 99 -39.86 -14.69 17.91
C ARG A 99 -39.07 -15.19 16.71
N ASN A 100 -37.75 -14.99 16.69
CA ASN A 100 -36.92 -15.42 15.58
C ASN A 100 -36.86 -16.95 15.46
N ARG A 101 -36.90 -17.69 16.58
CA ARG A 101 -37.01 -19.15 16.60
C ARG A 101 -38.25 -19.65 15.85
N GLY A 102 -39.42 -19.11 16.15
CA GLY A 102 -40.67 -19.51 15.49
C GLY A 102 -40.71 -19.13 14.01
N ASN A 103 -40.23 -17.94 13.67
CA ASN A 103 -40.11 -17.52 12.26
C ASN A 103 -39.10 -18.34 11.48
N TYR A 104 -37.97 -18.73 12.10
CA TYR A 104 -36.94 -19.57 11.49
C TYR A 104 -37.49 -20.94 11.13
N GLN A 105 -38.18 -21.60 12.06
CA GLN A 105 -38.81 -22.90 11.82
C GLN A 105 -39.84 -22.83 10.69
N HIS A 106 -40.73 -21.83 10.71
CA HIS A 106 -41.69 -21.61 9.62
C HIS A 106 -41.00 -21.41 8.27
N ASN A 107 -39.95 -20.59 8.22
CA ASN A 107 -39.21 -20.34 6.98
C ASN A 107 -38.49 -21.58 6.48
N GLN A 108 -37.93 -22.41 7.36
CA GLN A 108 -37.33 -23.69 6.97
C GLN A 108 -38.39 -24.61 6.35
N GLU A 109 -39.54 -24.77 7.00
CA GLU A 109 -40.65 -25.58 6.48
C GLU A 109 -41.15 -25.09 5.11
N VAL A 110 -41.25 -23.76 4.92
CA VAL A 110 -41.63 -23.15 3.63
C VAL A 110 -40.57 -23.36 2.55
N ILE A 111 -39.28 -23.23 2.89
CA ILE A 111 -38.17 -23.44 1.94
C ILE A 111 -38.10 -24.90 1.50
N GLU A 112 -38.26 -25.84 2.43
CA GLU A 112 -38.27 -27.28 2.16
C GLU A 112 -39.45 -27.67 1.28
N ARG A 113 -40.65 -27.19 1.60
CA ARG A 113 -41.89 -27.52 0.86
C ARG A 113 -42.09 -26.68 -0.40
N LYS A 114 -41.28 -25.65 -0.61
CA LYS A 114 -41.38 -24.65 -1.70
C LYS A 114 -42.79 -24.04 -1.85
N ARG A 115 -43.55 -23.96 -0.76
CA ARG A 115 -44.94 -23.50 -0.76
C ARG A 115 -45.23 -22.65 0.47
N GLY A 116 -45.92 -21.53 0.26
CA GLY A 116 -46.33 -20.59 1.31
C GLY A 116 -45.42 -19.37 1.46
N PRO A 117 -45.86 -18.33 2.19
CA PRO A 117 -45.14 -17.06 2.28
C PRO A 117 -44.01 -17.09 3.33
N LEU A 118 -42.86 -16.51 2.98
CA LEU A 118 -41.70 -16.36 3.87
C LEU A 118 -41.86 -15.19 4.85
N LYS A 119 -41.40 -15.38 6.08
CA LYS A 119 -41.29 -14.32 7.09
C LYS A 119 -39.91 -13.70 7.08
N ILE A 120 -39.78 -12.56 6.38
CA ILE A 120 -38.57 -11.73 6.40
C ILE A 120 -38.57 -10.73 7.55
N ARG A 121 -37.38 -10.42 8.09
CA ARG A 121 -37.25 -9.51 9.25
C ARG A 121 -37.47 -8.04 8.89
N ARG A 122 -37.08 -7.62 7.69
CA ARG A 122 -37.24 -6.25 7.18
C ARG A 122 -37.73 -6.34 5.73
N ARG A 123 -38.90 -5.74 5.43
CA ARG A 123 -39.34 -5.56 4.03
C ARG A 123 -38.51 -4.44 3.41
N THR A 124 -37.87 -4.71 2.27
CA THR A 124 -37.50 -3.65 1.33
C THR A 124 -38.81 -3.10 0.73
N GLY A 125 -38.79 -1.83 0.30
CA GLY A 125 -39.97 -1.18 -0.30
C GLY A 125 -40.52 -1.95 -1.51
N ARG A 126 -41.68 -1.50 -2.03
CA ARG A 126 -42.36 -2.06 -3.22
C ARG A 126 -41.42 -2.01 -4.43
N SER A 127 -40.53 -2.98 -4.57
CA SER A 127 -39.83 -3.29 -5.81
C SER A 127 -40.11 -4.75 -6.08
N GLU A 128 -40.72 -5.03 -7.21
CA GLU A 128 -40.96 -6.36 -7.78
C GLU A 128 -39.62 -7.04 -8.06
N ILE A 129 -38.95 -7.50 -7.00
CA ILE A 129 -37.79 -8.38 -7.13
C ILE A 129 -38.37 -9.78 -7.32
N GLU A 130 -38.14 -10.40 -8.48
CA GLU A 130 -38.51 -11.81 -8.70
C GLU A 130 -37.91 -12.68 -7.59
N LEU A 131 -38.79 -13.23 -6.76
CA LEU A 131 -38.44 -13.87 -5.50
C LEU A 131 -38.14 -15.35 -5.70
N SER A 132 -36.88 -15.69 -6.01
CA SER A 132 -36.40 -17.07 -5.85
C SER A 132 -35.96 -17.33 -4.40
N ALA A 133 -36.11 -18.57 -3.90
CA ALA A 133 -35.61 -18.97 -2.58
C ALA A 133 -34.08 -18.79 -2.43
N LYS A 134 -33.34 -18.63 -3.54
CA LYS A 134 -31.89 -18.34 -3.54
C LYS A 134 -31.56 -16.92 -3.11
N THR A 135 -32.53 -16.00 -3.02
CA THR A 135 -32.31 -14.57 -2.74
C THR A 135 -32.23 -14.25 -1.24
N PHE A 136 -32.62 -15.17 -0.35
CA PHE A 136 -32.66 -14.96 1.10
C PHE A 136 -31.69 -15.86 1.85
N VAL A 137 -31.17 -15.34 2.97
CA VAL A 137 -30.22 -16.04 3.83
C VAL A 137 -30.51 -15.75 5.30
N HIS A 138 -30.31 -16.76 6.14
CA HIS A 138 -30.49 -16.62 7.58
C HIS A 138 -29.22 -16.04 8.22
N CYS A 139 -29.40 -15.11 9.15
CA CYS A 139 -28.29 -14.66 9.99
C CYS A 139 -27.85 -15.81 10.91
N VAL A 140 -26.55 -16.11 10.89
CA VAL A 140 -25.95 -17.18 11.71
C VAL A 140 -26.21 -16.99 13.21
N TYR A 141 -26.24 -15.73 13.68
CA TYR A 141 -26.41 -15.36 15.09
C TYR A 141 -27.87 -15.29 15.54
N CYS A 142 -28.72 -14.50 14.86
CA CYS A 142 -30.10 -14.28 15.32
C CYS A 142 -31.15 -15.16 14.63
N LYS A 143 -30.76 -15.95 13.63
CA LYS A 143 -31.63 -16.79 12.78
C LYS A 143 -32.75 -16.05 12.04
N GLY A 144 -32.72 -14.72 12.01
CA GLY A 144 -33.61 -13.92 11.16
C GLY A 144 -33.29 -14.10 9.68
N LEU A 145 -34.32 -14.12 8.83
CA LEU A 145 -34.18 -14.20 7.37
C LEU A 145 -34.07 -12.80 6.76
N PHE A 146 -33.03 -12.60 5.95
CA PHE A 146 -32.70 -11.33 5.29
C PHE A 146 -32.48 -11.53 3.80
N VAL A 147 -32.65 -10.47 3.02
CA VAL A 147 -32.17 -10.43 1.63
C VAL A 147 -30.64 -10.56 1.66
N ARG A 148 -30.06 -11.43 0.81
CA ARG A 148 -28.61 -11.73 0.81
C ARG A 148 -27.74 -10.48 0.77
N LYS A 149 -28.04 -9.51 -0.11
CA LYS A 149 -27.32 -8.23 -0.21
C LYS A 149 -27.39 -7.32 1.02
N GLU A 150 -28.32 -7.56 1.93
CA GLU A 150 -28.51 -6.74 3.14
C GLU A 150 -28.02 -7.41 4.43
N LEU A 151 -27.70 -8.72 4.38
CA LEU A 151 -27.31 -9.48 5.57
C LEU A 151 -26.09 -8.86 6.26
N TRP A 152 -25.10 -8.40 5.51
CA TRP A 152 -23.87 -7.81 6.06
C TRP A 152 -24.14 -6.61 6.98
N ARG A 153 -25.10 -5.74 6.63
CA ARG A 153 -25.49 -4.58 7.45
C ARG A 153 -26.07 -5.03 8.79
N HIS A 154 -26.87 -6.11 8.77
CA HIS A 154 -27.45 -6.66 9.97
C HIS A 154 -26.40 -7.36 10.86
N THR A 155 -25.61 -8.25 10.28
CA THR A 155 -24.62 -9.08 11.00
C THR A 155 -23.63 -8.22 11.80
N ARG A 156 -23.26 -7.03 11.29
CA ARG A 156 -22.40 -6.05 11.98
C ARG A 156 -22.99 -5.49 13.28
N ARG A 157 -24.32 -5.37 13.38
CA ARG A 157 -25.03 -4.81 14.54
C ARG A 157 -25.96 -5.84 15.19
N CYS A 158 -25.72 -7.12 14.94
CA CYS A 158 -26.61 -8.18 15.38
C CYS A 158 -26.57 -8.26 16.92
N PRO A 159 -27.68 -8.03 17.63
CA PRO A 159 -27.70 -8.06 19.10
C PRO A 159 -27.40 -9.45 19.68
N SER A 160 -27.43 -10.48 18.84
CA SER A 160 -27.15 -11.88 19.19
C SER A 160 -25.69 -12.29 18.96
N LYS A 161 -24.83 -11.39 18.47
CA LYS A 161 -23.40 -11.64 18.27
C LYS A 161 -22.66 -11.50 19.61
N MET A 162 -22.17 -12.61 20.18
CA MET A 162 -21.37 -12.60 21.42
C MET A 162 -19.90 -12.28 21.14
N SER A 163 -19.22 -11.62 22.09
CA SER A 163 -17.88 -11.05 21.95
C SER A 163 -16.71 -12.05 22.13
N GLU A 164 -16.97 -13.30 22.51
CA GLU A 164 -15.93 -14.23 23.02
C GLU A 164 -15.79 -15.53 22.21
N ALA A 165 -15.78 -15.45 20.88
CA ALA A 165 -15.31 -16.59 20.08
C ALA A 165 -13.78 -16.53 19.89
N THR A 166 -13.09 -17.65 20.08
CA THR A 166 -11.66 -17.84 19.76
C THR A 166 -11.34 -17.41 18.34
N ASP A 167 -10.13 -16.88 18.10
CA ASP A 167 -9.72 -16.27 16.83
C ASP A 167 -9.89 -17.17 15.60
N LYS A 168 -9.79 -18.50 15.74
CA LYS A 168 -10.05 -19.46 14.65
C LYS A 168 -11.53 -19.53 14.25
N ALA A 169 -12.46 -19.50 15.21
CA ALA A 169 -13.89 -19.52 14.94
C ALA A 169 -14.38 -18.21 14.31
N LYS A 170 -13.77 -17.07 14.67
CA LYS A 170 -14.02 -15.77 14.03
C LYS A 170 -13.61 -15.75 12.56
N VAL A 171 -12.50 -16.40 12.19
CA VAL A 171 -12.01 -16.46 10.80
C VAL A 171 -12.91 -17.34 9.93
N LEU A 172 -13.33 -18.51 10.43
CA LEU A 172 -14.27 -19.39 9.74
C LEU A 172 -15.66 -18.73 9.57
N ASP A 173 -16.20 -18.10 10.61
CA ASP A 173 -17.45 -17.34 10.50
C ASP A 173 -17.35 -16.21 9.47
N LEU A 174 -16.23 -15.48 9.41
CA LEU A 174 -16.01 -14.42 8.43
C LEU A 174 -15.80 -14.96 7.01
N ALA A 175 -15.19 -16.13 6.87
CA ALA A 175 -15.02 -16.83 5.59
C ALA A 175 -16.37 -17.32 5.05
N ASP A 176 -17.18 -18.00 5.87
CA ASP A 176 -18.53 -18.47 5.50
C ASP A 176 -19.47 -17.30 5.16
N ILE A 177 -19.33 -16.17 5.86
CA ILE A 177 -20.07 -14.94 5.56
C ILE A 177 -19.57 -14.29 4.26
N ALA A 178 -18.27 -14.33 3.96
CA ALA A 178 -17.73 -13.83 2.69
C ALA A 178 -18.14 -14.72 1.50
N GLU A 179 -18.07 -16.04 1.67
CA GLU A 179 -18.49 -17.06 0.69
C GLU A 179 -20.00 -17.01 0.40
N SER A 180 -20.83 -16.71 1.41
CA SER A 180 -22.28 -16.63 1.24
C SER A 180 -22.77 -15.34 0.56
N ILE A 181 -21.95 -14.27 0.56
CA ILE A 181 -22.38 -12.93 0.14
C ILE A 181 -21.86 -12.55 -1.26
N PHE A 182 -20.73 -13.09 -1.74
CA PHE A 182 -20.09 -12.63 -2.98
C PHE A 182 -19.41 -13.73 -3.80
N SER A 183 -19.38 -13.57 -5.13
CA SER A 183 -18.93 -14.54 -6.14
C SER A 183 -17.42 -14.86 -6.18
N GLN A 184 -16.59 -14.27 -5.30
CA GLN A 184 -15.17 -14.62 -5.17
C GLN A 184 -14.78 -14.79 -3.69
N PRO A 185 -14.31 -15.98 -3.27
CA PRO A 185 -13.87 -16.23 -1.90
C PRO A 185 -12.55 -15.49 -1.61
N ILE A 186 -12.44 -14.93 -0.40
CA ILE A 186 -11.16 -14.43 0.13
C ILE A 186 -10.38 -15.64 0.65
N SER A 187 -9.16 -15.85 0.15
CA SER A 187 -8.37 -17.02 0.51
C SER A 187 -7.92 -16.99 1.97
N LEU A 188 -7.72 -18.18 2.56
CA LEU A 188 -7.26 -18.33 3.93
C LEU A 188 -5.89 -17.64 4.14
N GLU A 189 -5.05 -17.61 3.12
CA GLU A 189 -3.73 -16.98 3.13
C GLU A 189 -3.84 -15.46 3.31
N VAL A 190 -4.81 -14.81 2.66
CA VAL A 190 -5.06 -13.38 2.86
C VAL A 190 -5.48 -13.11 4.31
N TRP A 191 -6.35 -13.96 4.87
CA TRP A 191 -6.72 -13.86 6.29
C TRP A 191 -5.53 -14.06 7.23
N LYS A 192 -4.61 -14.99 6.92
CA LYS A 192 -3.36 -15.17 7.68
C LYS A 192 -2.46 -13.92 7.59
N ILE A 193 -2.34 -13.30 6.41
CA ILE A 193 -1.54 -12.08 6.19
C ILE A 193 -2.11 -10.90 6.99
N LEU A 194 -3.43 -10.69 6.91
CA LEU A 194 -4.15 -9.62 7.59
C LEU A 194 -4.30 -9.87 9.11
N GLY A 195 -4.31 -11.12 9.54
CA GLY A 195 -4.35 -11.52 10.94
C GLY A 195 -3.15 -11.00 11.75
N LYS A 196 -1.98 -10.89 11.11
CA LYS A 196 -0.75 -10.36 11.73
C LYS A 196 -0.73 -8.83 11.92
N MET A 197 -1.78 -8.10 11.53
CA MET A 197 -1.87 -6.66 11.80
C MET A 197 -2.08 -6.36 13.29
N LYS A 198 -1.54 -5.24 13.76
CA LYS A 198 -1.84 -4.69 15.09
C LYS A 198 -3.36 -4.58 15.26
N ASN A 199 -3.88 -5.07 16.38
CA ASN A 199 -5.31 -5.02 16.67
C ASN A 199 -5.71 -3.60 17.12
N ASP A 200 -6.15 -2.80 16.16
CA ASP A 200 -6.63 -1.43 16.34
C ASP A 200 -7.88 -1.16 15.47
N ASP A 201 -8.46 0.04 15.61
CA ASP A 201 -9.65 0.45 14.85
C ASP A 201 -9.47 0.31 13.35
N ILE A 202 -8.25 0.58 12.85
CA ILE A 202 -7.90 0.42 11.43
C ILE A 202 -8.01 -1.05 11.03
N SER A 203 -7.40 -1.96 11.79
CA SER A 203 -7.48 -3.41 11.51
C SER A 203 -8.93 -3.92 11.57
N SER A 204 -9.76 -3.35 12.46
CA SER A 204 -11.20 -3.63 12.52
C SER A 204 -11.90 -3.15 11.25
N VAL A 205 -11.63 -1.93 10.78
CA VAL A 205 -12.17 -1.40 9.52
C VAL A 205 -11.81 -2.31 8.34
N VAL A 206 -10.54 -2.70 8.24
CA VAL A 206 -10.01 -3.57 7.18
C VAL A 206 -10.71 -4.93 7.15
N ARG A 207 -10.85 -5.60 8.30
CA ARG A 207 -11.48 -6.93 8.38
C ARG A 207 -12.97 -6.90 8.06
N ASN A 208 -13.60 -5.74 8.14
CA ASN A 208 -15.04 -5.59 7.95
C ASN A 208 -15.42 -5.03 6.57
N ASP A 209 -14.53 -4.35 5.85
CA ASP A 209 -14.83 -3.80 4.52
C ASP A 209 -14.45 -4.75 3.39
N PHE A 210 -15.43 -5.13 2.59
CA PHE A 210 -15.26 -6.16 1.57
C PHE A 210 -14.33 -5.74 0.42
N LEU A 211 -14.33 -4.47 0.03
CA LEU A 211 -13.50 -4.00 -1.08
C LEU A 211 -12.03 -3.88 -0.67
N ILE A 212 -11.75 -3.58 0.61
CA ILE A 212 -10.39 -3.68 1.14
C ILE A 212 -9.90 -5.14 1.12
N LEU A 213 -10.75 -6.08 1.52
CA LEU A 213 -10.42 -7.52 1.49
C LEU A 213 -10.19 -8.01 0.05
N LEU A 214 -11.06 -7.64 -0.90
CA LEU A 214 -10.88 -7.98 -2.31
C LEU A 214 -9.61 -7.36 -2.90
N LEU A 215 -9.31 -6.10 -2.58
CA LEU A 215 -8.05 -5.51 -3.02
C LEU A 215 -6.86 -6.29 -2.46
N SER A 216 -6.94 -6.72 -1.20
CA SER A 216 -5.90 -7.55 -0.58
C SER A 216 -5.76 -8.89 -1.29
N GLN A 217 -6.86 -9.50 -1.73
CA GLN A 217 -6.86 -10.70 -2.56
C GLN A 217 -6.23 -10.45 -3.94
N CYS A 218 -6.56 -9.35 -4.62
CA CYS A 218 -5.95 -9.00 -5.90
C CYS A 218 -4.43 -8.79 -5.77
N LEU A 219 -3.98 -8.12 -4.70
CA LEU A 219 -2.56 -7.94 -4.42
C LEU A 219 -1.88 -9.27 -4.08
N TYR A 220 -2.56 -10.16 -3.37
CA TYR A 220 -2.08 -11.51 -3.11
C TYR A 220 -1.98 -12.33 -4.40
N ASN A 221 -2.91 -12.23 -5.33
CA ASN A 221 -2.80 -12.92 -6.62
C ASN A 221 -1.57 -12.43 -7.41
N LYS A 222 -1.21 -11.15 -7.32
CA LYS A 222 0.00 -10.59 -7.97
C LYS A 222 1.30 -10.90 -7.23
N HIS A 223 1.27 -11.08 -5.91
CA HIS A 223 2.47 -11.08 -5.06
C HIS A 223 2.58 -12.24 -4.07
N GLY A 224 1.64 -13.18 -4.08
CA GLY A 224 1.49 -14.24 -3.07
C GLY A 224 2.64 -15.25 -3.05
N GLY A 225 3.33 -15.41 -4.18
CA GLY A 225 4.54 -16.23 -4.27
C GLY A 225 5.77 -15.61 -3.58
N ASP A 226 5.72 -14.33 -3.18
CA ASP A 226 6.81 -13.67 -2.44
C ASP A 226 6.35 -13.34 -1.01
N PRO A 227 6.74 -14.15 0.00
CA PRO A 227 6.39 -13.93 1.40
C PRO A 227 6.74 -12.52 1.90
N THR A 228 7.77 -11.89 1.33
CA THR A 228 8.22 -10.55 1.73
C THR A 228 7.24 -9.44 1.32
N LYS A 229 6.31 -9.71 0.40
CA LYS A 229 5.25 -8.78 -0.03
C LYS A 229 4.04 -8.79 0.89
N SER A 230 3.97 -9.70 1.85
CA SER A 230 2.91 -9.72 2.86
C SER A 230 2.79 -8.39 3.61
N GLU A 231 3.93 -7.72 3.89
CA GLU A 231 3.93 -6.42 4.55
C GLU A 231 3.37 -5.31 3.65
N TYR A 232 3.65 -5.37 2.34
CA TYR A 232 3.09 -4.43 1.37
C TYR A 232 1.56 -4.55 1.30
N ILE A 233 1.02 -5.77 1.30
CA ILE A 233 -0.43 -6.01 1.33
C ILE A 233 -1.05 -5.43 2.61
N ARG A 234 -0.47 -5.73 3.78
CA ARG A 234 -0.93 -5.15 5.06
C ARG A 234 -0.88 -3.64 5.05
N GLN A 235 0.19 -3.04 4.54
CA GLN A 235 0.32 -1.59 4.45
C GLN A 235 -0.78 -0.99 3.58
N LYS A 236 -1.03 -1.54 2.40
CA LYS A 236 -2.08 -1.09 1.48
C LYS A 236 -3.47 -1.18 2.11
N ALA A 237 -3.77 -2.30 2.75
CA ALA A 237 -5.03 -2.48 3.47
C ALA A 237 -5.18 -1.45 4.60
N ARG A 238 -4.12 -1.18 5.37
CA ARG A 238 -4.15 -0.17 6.44
C ARG A 238 -4.22 1.27 5.92
N GLU A 239 -3.62 1.60 4.78
CA GLU A 239 -3.77 2.91 4.11
C GLU A 239 -5.26 3.17 3.82
N LEU A 240 -5.94 2.21 3.21
CA LEU A 240 -7.38 2.30 2.92
C LEU A 240 -8.26 2.23 4.18
N GLY A 241 -7.87 1.43 5.17
CA GLY A 241 -8.57 1.37 6.45
C GLY A 241 -8.58 2.71 7.17
N ARG A 242 -7.48 3.47 7.11
CA ARG A 242 -7.42 4.85 7.64
C ARG A 242 -8.35 5.79 6.88
N LEU A 243 -8.32 5.74 5.54
CA LEU A 243 -9.22 6.54 4.71
C LEU A 243 -10.69 6.26 5.01
N LEU A 244 -11.08 4.99 5.10
CA LEU A 244 -12.46 4.62 5.38
C LEU A 244 -12.87 4.99 6.82
N LEU A 245 -11.96 4.96 7.79
CA LEU A 245 -12.24 5.43 9.14
C LEU A 245 -12.53 6.94 9.15
N GLU A 246 -11.77 7.72 8.39
CA GLU A 246 -11.99 9.16 8.27
C GLU A 246 -13.33 9.48 7.58
N LEU A 247 -13.63 8.78 6.47
CA LEU A 247 -14.91 8.87 5.78
C LEU A 247 -16.12 8.55 6.67
N ARG A 248 -15.98 7.57 7.58
CA ARG A 248 -17.00 7.24 8.58
C ARG A 248 -17.21 8.37 9.56
N ARG A 249 -16.12 8.95 10.05
CA ARG A 249 -16.14 10.00 11.08
C ARG A 249 -16.76 11.29 10.54
N LYS A 250 -16.34 11.72 9.35
CA LYS A 250 -16.69 13.04 8.80
C LYS A 250 -17.99 13.03 7.99
N TYR A 251 -18.27 11.97 7.23
CA TYR A 251 -19.40 11.95 6.28
C TYR A 251 -20.39 10.80 6.48
N SER A 252 -20.23 9.98 7.52
CA SER A 252 -21.06 8.79 7.73
C SER A 252 -21.04 7.82 6.53
N ILE A 253 -19.92 7.75 5.79
CA ILE A 253 -19.73 6.79 4.69
C ILE A 253 -19.04 5.54 5.26
N TYR A 254 -19.74 4.39 5.28
CA TYR A 254 -19.30 3.22 6.05
C TYR A 254 -18.60 2.12 5.24
N SER A 255 -18.64 2.18 3.91
CA SER A 255 -17.98 1.23 3.01
C SER A 255 -17.38 1.95 1.80
N PHE A 256 -16.41 1.31 1.15
CA PHE A 256 -15.90 1.81 -0.14
C PHE A 256 -16.92 1.70 -1.26
N GLU A 257 -17.91 0.82 -1.13
CA GLU A 257 -19.03 0.71 -2.09
C GLU A 257 -19.90 1.98 -2.05
N ASP A 258 -20.05 2.59 -0.88
CA ASP A 258 -20.70 3.90 -0.73
C ASP A 258 -19.75 5.05 -1.10
N ALA A 259 -18.46 4.94 -0.78
CA ALA A 259 -17.47 5.99 -1.06
C ALA A 259 -17.25 6.21 -2.56
N VAL A 260 -17.28 5.13 -3.37
CA VAL A 260 -17.00 5.14 -4.82
C VAL A 260 -18.22 5.54 -5.65
N LYS A 261 -19.21 6.20 -5.04
CA LYS A 261 -20.33 6.81 -5.76
C LYS A 261 -19.94 8.21 -6.24
N PRO A 262 -20.30 8.64 -7.47
CA PRO A 262 -19.93 9.95 -8.01
C PRO A 262 -20.27 11.12 -7.07
N ASN A 263 -21.44 11.10 -6.44
CA ASN A 263 -21.89 12.13 -5.50
C ASN A 263 -21.05 12.25 -4.22
N ASN A 264 -20.18 11.28 -3.93
CA ASN A 264 -19.28 11.29 -2.78
C ASN A 264 -17.83 11.64 -3.18
N PHE A 265 -17.54 11.91 -4.45
CA PHE A 265 -16.19 12.17 -4.94
C PHE A 265 -15.45 13.25 -4.15
N TYR A 266 -16.03 14.45 -4.02
CA TYR A 266 -15.39 15.54 -3.28
C TYR A 266 -15.21 15.25 -1.78
N LYS A 267 -16.11 14.45 -1.19
CA LYS A 267 -15.96 13.98 0.20
C LYS A 267 -14.77 13.01 0.34
N VAL A 268 -14.54 12.19 -0.68
CA VAL A 268 -13.37 11.30 -0.74
C VAL A 268 -12.08 12.10 -0.90
N VAL A 269 -12.08 13.11 -1.76
CA VAL A 269 -10.93 14.02 -1.94
C VAL A 269 -10.56 14.70 -0.62
N GLU A 270 -11.53 15.30 0.06
CA GLU A 270 -11.32 15.99 1.34
C GLU A 270 -10.84 15.01 2.43
N ALA A 271 -11.44 13.81 2.52
CA ALA A 271 -10.96 12.79 3.46
C ALA A 271 -9.53 12.30 3.15
N VAL A 272 -9.13 12.24 1.88
CA VAL A 272 -7.74 11.93 1.50
C VAL A 272 -6.79 13.05 1.91
N GLN A 273 -7.20 14.31 1.76
CA GLN A 273 -6.44 15.47 2.20
C GLN A 273 -6.22 15.46 3.72
N ASP A 274 -7.27 15.21 4.49
CA ASP A 274 -7.21 15.09 5.95
C ASP A 274 -6.25 13.98 6.39
N VAL A 275 -6.39 12.78 5.82
CA VAL A 275 -5.54 11.62 6.16
C VAL A 275 -4.07 11.85 5.80
N ALA A 276 -3.81 12.63 4.76
CA ALA A 276 -2.46 13.01 4.33
C ALA A 276 -1.88 14.20 5.13
N GLY A 277 -2.69 14.87 5.95
CA GLY A 277 -2.34 16.08 6.68
C GLY A 277 -2.07 17.25 5.74
N TYR A 278 -3.00 17.53 4.83
CA TYR A 278 -3.00 18.72 4.01
C TYR A 278 -3.27 19.96 4.87
N ASP A 279 -2.49 21.01 4.66
CA ASP A 279 -2.64 22.30 5.32
C ASP A 279 -3.12 23.31 4.28
N GLU A 280 -4.31 23.89 4.53
CA GLU A 280 -4.97 24.82 3.60
C GLU A 280 -4.22 26.15 3.45
N ASN A 281 -3.49 26.60 4.47
CA ASN A 281 -2.78 27.88 4.45
C ASN A 281 -1.47 27.79 3.66
N THR A 282 -0.75 26.68 3.84
CA THR A 282 0.56 26.47 3.20
C THR A 282 0.45 25.73 1.86
N HIS A 283 -0.71 25.12 1.58
CA HIS A 283 -0.93 24.20 0.46
C HIS A 283 0.05 23.01 0.44
N LEU A 284 0.52 22.58 1.62
CA LEU A 284 1.48 21.49 1.77
C LEU A 284 0.86 20.28 2.48
N TYR A 285 1.38 19.11 2.16
CA TYR A 285 1.04 17.87 2.85
C TYR A 285 2.10 17.47 3.87
N LYS A 286 1.68 17.01 5.05
CA LYS A 286 2.57 16.34 6.00
C LYS A 286 3.12 15.02 5.45
N THR A 287 2.29 14.22 4.79
CA THR A 287 2.70 12.95 4.15
C THR A 287 2.34 12.95 2.67
N PRO A 288 3.10 13.65 1.80
CA PRO A 288 2.69 13.90 0.41
C PRO A 288 2.68 12.64 -0.48
N SER A 289 3.32 11.54 -0.07
CA SER A 289 3.26 10.26 -0.81
C SER A 289 1.98 9.46 -0.58
N LEU A 290 1.30 9.66 0.56
CA LEU A 290 0.08 8.95 0.92
C LEU A 290 -1.12 9.27 0.01
N PRO A 291 -1.43 10.54 -0.32
CA PRO A 291 -2.59 10.86 -1.14
C PRO A 291 -2.46 10.29 -2.57
N LEU A 292 -1.25 10.28 -3.14
CA LEU A 292 -0.96 9.61 -4.42
C LEU A 292 -1.22 8.10 -4.34
N LYS A 293 -0.72 7.44 -3.28
CA LYS A 293 -0.94 6.01 -3.04
C LYS A 293 -2.42 5.67 -2.86
N LEU A 294 -3.18 6.52 -2.16
CA LEU A 294 -4.62 6.37 -1.97
C LEU A 294 -5.37 6.56 -3.29
N GLY A 295 -4.99 7.53 -4.12
CA GLY A 295 -5.56 7.71 -5.46
C GLY A 295 -5.42 6.44 -6.33
N HIS A 296 -4.23 5.85 -6.39
CA HIS A 296 -4.03 4.57 -7.10
C HIS A 296 -4.87 3.42 -6.51
N SER A 297 -4.98 3.37 -5.18
CA SER A 297 -5.75 2.31 -4.51
C SER A 297 -7.26 2.47 -4.75
N LEU A 298 -7.76 3.70 -4.79
CA LEU A 298 -9.15 4.04 -5.11
C LEU A 298 -9.49 3.71 -6.57
N ASN A 299 -8.61 4.03 -7.51
CA ASN A 299 -8.76 3.61 -8.91
C ASN A 299 -8.85 2.09 -9.02
N LYS A 300 -8.00 1.35 -8.29
CA LYS A 300 -8.05 -0.11 -8.30
C LYS A 300 -9.33 -0.66 -7.66
N ILE A 301 -9.85 -0.02 -6.61
CA ILE A 301 -11.17 -0.35 -6.05
C ILE A 301 -12.28 -0.08 -7.09
N GLY A 302 -12.19 1.03 -7.82
CA GLY A 302 -13.08 1.35 -8.93
C GLY A 302 -13.09 0.25 -9.99
N ASP A 303 -11.91 -0.26 -10.39
CA ASP A 303 -11.80 -1.40 -11.31
C ASP A 303 -12.46 -2.66 -10.75
N ILE A 304 -12.23 -2.96 -9.46
CA ILE A 304 -12.82 -4.12 -8.80
C ILE A 304 -14.35 -4.04 -8.79
N ILE A 305 -14.92 -2.87 -8.51
CA ILE A 305 -16.38 -2.66 -8.54
C ILE A 305 -16.89 -2.80 -9.97
N LEU A 306 -16.22 -2.18 -10.94
CA LEU A 306 -16.62 -2.19 -12.34
C LEU A 306 -16.63 -3.63 -12.91
N CYS A 307 -15.54 -4.37 -12.76
CA CYS A 307 -15.47 -5.76 -13.23
C CYS A 307 -16.56 -6.63 -12.59
N ARG A 308 -16.89 -6.39 -11.32
CA ARG A 308 -17.95 -7.14 -10.63
C ARG A 308 -19.34 -6.75 -11.10
N ALA A 309 -19.59 -5.47 -11.32
CA ALA A 309 -20.86 -4.98 -11.83
C ALA A 309 -21.15 -5.53 -13.24
N ILE A 310 -20.12 -5.54 -14.11
CA ILE A 310 -20.19 -6.16 -15.45
C ILE A 310 -20.49 -7.67 -15.32
N ALA A 311 -19.78 -8.38 -14.45
CA ALA A 311 -19.96 -9.83 -14.30
C ALA A 311 -21.34 -10.26 -13.77
N ILE A 312 -22.10 -9.35 -13.14
CA ILE A 312 -23.47 -9.60 -12.66
C ILE A 312 -24.53 -8.84 -13.45
N GLU A 313 -24.13 -8.21 -14.56
CA GLU A 313 -25.00 -7.41 -15.43
C GLU A 313 -25.77 -6.29 -14.68
N ASP A 314 -25.10 -5.62 -13.72
CA ASP A 314 -25.66 -4.47 -12.99
C ASP A 314 -25.26 -3.15 -13.65
N ASP A 315 -26.09 -2.69 -14.60
CA ASP A 315 -25.87 -1.45 -15.34
C ASP A 315 -25.85 -0.18 -14.49
N VAL A 316 -26.49 -0.21 -13.31
CA VAL A 316 -26.52 0.95 -12.41
C VAL A 316 -25.17 1.09 -11.72
N MET A 317 -24.65 -0.01 -11.18
CA MET A 317 -23.34 -0.04 -10.54
C MET A 317 -22.20 0.17 -11.54
N THR A 318 -22.32 -0.38 -12.76
CA THR A 318 -21.37 -0.17 -13.86
C THR A 318 -21.23 1.33 -14.17
N ARG A 319 -22.35 2.00 -14.48
CA ARG A 319 -22.34 3.44 -14.77
C ARG A 319 -21.82 4.29 -13.61
N ALA A 320 -22.19 3.97 -12.38
CA ALA A 320 -21.71 4.70 -11.21
C ALA A 320 -20.19 4.56 -11.02
N ALA A 321 -19.64 3.36 -11.21
CA ALA A 321 -18.21 3.09 -11.11
C ALA A 321 -17.41 3.78 -12.24
N GLU A 322 -17.92 3.75 -13.47
CA GLU A 322 -17.33 4.46 -14.62
C GLU A 322 -17.28 5.97 -14.40
N GLN A 323 -18.39 6.56 -13.95
CA GLN A 323 -18.47 7.99 -13.65
C GLN A 323 -17.48 8.39 -12.54
N PHE A 324 -17.39 7.60 -11.47
CA PHE A 324 -16.43 7.86 -10.40
C PHE A 324 -14.98 7.77 -10.90
N LYS A 325 -14.66 6.74 -11.71
CA LYS A 325 -13.33 6.61 -12.32
C LYS A 325 -13.01 7.79 -13.24
N ARG A 326 -13.98 8.27 -14.02
CA ARG A 326 -13.80 9.47 -14.85
C ARG A 326 -13.49 10.69 -14.00
N LEU A 327 -14.19 10.91 -12.90
CA LEU A 327 -13.88 11.98 -11.94
C LEU A 327 -12.47 11.84 -11.36
N CYS A 328 -12.06 10.61 -10.99
CA CYS A 328 -10.69 10.34 -10.54
C CYS A 328 -9.63 10.65 -11.62
N SER A 329 -9.90 10.37 -12.89
CA SER A 329 -8.94 10.67 -13.96
C SER A 329 -8.87 12.15 -14.30
N SER A 330 -10.01 12.86 -14.25
CA SER A 330 -10.10 14.28 -14.65
C SER A 330 -9.72 15.26 -13.53
N GLU A 331 -10.26 15.07 -12.33
CA GLU A 331 -10.22 16.10 -11.27
C GLU A 331 -9.15 15.83 -10.20
N TRP A 332 -8.73 14.56 -10.03
CA TRP A 332 -7.81 14.18 -8.95
C TRP A 332 -6.47 14.91 -9.02
N THR A 333 -6.00 15.21 -10.22
CA THR A 333 -4.73 15.92 -10.42
C THR A 333 -4.79 17.32 -9.83
N GLY A 334 -5.87 18.07 -10.07
CA GLY A 334 -6.04 19.44 -9.59
C GLY A 334 -6.19 19.51 -8.06
N HIS A 335 -6.96 18.58 -7.47
CA HIS A 335 -7.23 18.64 -6.03
C HIS A 335 -6.17 17.98 -5.14
N VAL A 336 -5.48 16.97 -5.67
CA VAL A 336 -4.64 16.09 -4.85
C VAL A 336 -3.22 15.99 -5.40
N SER A 337 -3.05 15.54 -6.63
CA SER A 337 -1.72 15.18 -7.14
C SER A 337 -0.80 16.39 -7.28
N HIS A 338 -1.29 17.53 -7.75
CA HIS A 338 -0.45 18.71 -8.00
C HIS A 338 0.21 19.21 -6.70
N ALA A 339 -0.59 19.46 -5.66
CA ALA A 339 -0.08 19.90 -4.36
C ALA A 339 0.82 18.83 -3.69
N ALA A 340 0.50 17.53 -3.84
CA ALA A 340 1.33 16.45 -3.32
C ALA A 340 2.70 16.40 -4.01
N LEU A 341 2.74 16.53 -5.34
CA LEU A 341 3.97 16.55 -6.12
C LEU A 341 4.78 17.83 -5.89
N ALA A 342 4.12 18.99 -5.76
CA ALA A 342 4.77 20.25 -5.41
C ALA A 342 5.42 20.18 -4.02
N THR A 343 4.73 19.64 -3.02
CA THR A 343 5.28 19.41 -1.67
C THR A 343 6.50 18.47 -1.73
N LEU A 344 6.40 17.37 -2.48
CA LEU A 344 7.53 16.45 -2.69
C LEU A 344 8.71 17.17 -3.34
N ASN A 345 8.48 18.01 -4.35
CA ASN A 345 9.54 18.74 -5.02
C ASN A 345 10.17 19.81 -4.12
N LYS A 346 9.39 20.59 -3.37
CA LYS A 346 9.92 21.55 -2.38
C LYS A 346 10.84 20.87 -1.36
N SER A 347 10.45 19.71 -0.83
CA SER A 347 11.30 18.92 0.07
C SER A 347 12.60 18.40 -0.57
N LYS A 348 12.68 18.32 -1.91
CA LYS A 348 13.91 17.95 -2.61
C LYS A 348 14.89 19.12 -2.75
N PHE A 349 14.43 20.37 -2.70
CA PHE A 349 15.27 21.56 -2.84
C PHE A 349 15.88 22.02 -1.52
N SER A 350 15.22 21.74 -0.39
CA SER A 350 15.71 22.07 0.97
C SER A 350 16.81 21.12 1.49
N LYS A 351 17.67 20.58 0.62
CA LYS A 351 18.73 19.65 1.04
C LYS A 351 19.91 20.41 1.64
N PRO A 352 20.54 19.87 2.69
CA PRO A 352 21.81 20.43 3.16
C PRO A 352 22.91 20.23 2.11
N SER A 353 23.93 21.08 2.22
CA SER A 353 25.14 21.02 1.42
C SER A 353 25.77 19.61 1.43
N THR A 354 26.36 19.20 0.30
CA THR A 354 26.98 17.88 0.07
C THR A 354 28.14 17.60 1.03
N ILE A 355 28.83 18.66 1.48
CA ILE A 355 30.03 18.55 2.34
C ILE A 355 29.66 18.06 3.75
N PRO A 356 28.73 18.70 4.51
CA PRO A 356 28.25 18.18 5.79
C PRO A 356 27.76 16.73 5.73
N PHE A 357 27.07 16.34 4.66
CA PHE A 357 26.60 14.97 4.49
C PHE A 357 27.75 13.97 4.35
N THR A 358 28.82 14.33 3.64
CA THR A 358 29.97 13.44 3.46
C THR A 358 30.72 13.21 4.76
N GLN A 359 30.86 14.24 5.59
CA GLN A 359 31.41 14.13 6.94
C GLN A 359 30.56 13.20 7.81
N ASP A 360 29.23 13.33 7.78
CA ASP A 360 28.32 12.45 8.51
C ASP A 360 28.46 10.98 8.07
N VAL A 361 28.65 10.72 6.77
CA VAL A 361 28.88 9.36 6.24
C VAL A 361 30.22 8.78 6.71
N GLN A 362 31.29 9.58 6.72
CA GLN A 362 32.60 9.16 7.22
C GLN A 362 32.55 8.82 8.71
N LEU A 363 31.91 9.69 9.50
CA LEU A 363 31.77 9.48 10.94
C LEU A 363 30.98 8.21 11.24
N LEU A 364 29.90 7.94 10.51
CA LEU A 364 29.17 6.68 10.62
C LEU A 364 30.03 5.48 10.23
N HIS A 365 30.87 5.59 9.21
CA HIS A 365 31.76 4.50 8.79
C HIS A 365 32.75 4.13 9.90
N GLN A 366 33.45 5.13 10.45
CA GLN A 366 34.41 4.95 11.56
C GLN A 366 33.74 4.36 12.80
N TYR A 367 32.54 4.86 13.15
CA TYR A 367 31.78 4.32 14.27
C TYR A 367 31.42 2.85 14.06
N LEU A 368 30.98 2.48 12.86
CA LEU A 368 30.63 1.09 12.54
C LEU A 368 31.82 0.15 12.55
N GLU A 369 33.01 0.59 12.11
CA GLU A 369 34.24 -0.21 12.21
C GLU A 369 34.57 -0.54 13.66
N LYS A 370 34.59 0.47 14.53
CA LYS A 370 34.80 0.26 15.98
C LYS A 370 33.75 -0.67 16.57
N LYS A 371 32.47 -0.41 16.26
CA LYS A 371 31.35 -1.20 16.79
C LYS A 371 31.35 -2.65 16.30
N SER A 372 31.86 -2.89 15.09
CA SER A 372 31.97 -4.22 14.50
C SER A 372 32.98 -5.08 15.28
N VAL A 373 34.14 -4.50 15.63
CA VAL A 373 35.15 -5.18 16.46
C VAL A 373 34.59 -5.52 17.84
N GLU A 374 33.93 -4.58 18.51
CA GLU A 374 33.29 -4.80 19.80
C GLU A 374 32.24 -5.92 19.74
N ALA A 375 31.34 -5.88 18.74
CA ALA A 375 30.28 -6.85 18.58
C ALA A 375 30.82 -8.24 18.18
N PHE A 376 31.90 -8.29 17.40
CA PHE A 376 32.56 -9.52 16.99
C PHE A 376 33.15 -10.26 18.20
N GLU A 377 33.94 -9.57 19.02
CA GLU A 377 34.51 -10.14 20.24
C GLU A 377 33.42 -10.50 21.26
N SER A 378 32.37 -9.69 21.37
CA SER A 378 31.23 -9.97 22.26
C SER A 378 30.51 -11.28 21.89
N LEU A 379 30.21 -11.50 20.60
CA LEU A 379 29.59 -12.74 20.14
C LEU A 379 30.52 -13.95 20.30
N LYS A 380 31.82 -13.76 20.06
CA LYS A 380 32.82 -14.82 20.20
C LYS A 380 32.97 -15.30 21.65
N ASN A 381 32.87 -14.38 22.61
CA ASN A 381 33.00 -14.68 24.03
C ASN A 381 31.67 -15.12 24.67
N HIS A 382 30.54 -14.58 24.20
CA HIS A 382 29.21 -14.85 24.74
C HIS A 382 28.19 -15.07 23.61
N GLU A 383 27.82 -16.32 23.40
CA GLU A 383 26.79 -16.72 22.45
C GLU A 383 25.40 -16.40 23.03
N SER A 384 24.75 -15.37 22.50
CA SER A 384 23.41 -14.97 22.90
C SER A 384 22.65 -14.32 21.75
N SER A 385 21.32 -14.37 21.81
CA SER A 385 20.43 -13.68 20.87
C SER A 385 20.73 -12.18 20.77
N GLN A 386 21.19 -11.54 21.85
CA GLN A 386 21.53 -10.12 21.87
C GLN A 386 22.87 -9.82 21.17
N THR A 387 23.93 -10.55 21.52
CA THR A 387 25.28 -10.38 20.93
C THR A 387 25.28 -10.72 19.44
N TYR A 388 24.54 -11.76 19.05
CA TYR A 388 24.29 -12.09 17.64
C TYR A 388 23.56 -10.97 16.91
N ALA A 389 22.46 -10.47 17.49
CA ALA A 389 21.68 -9.41 16.88
C ALA A 389 22.49 -8.12 16.71
N GLU A 390 23.40 -7.81 17.62
CA GLU A 390 24.27 -6.64 17.54
C GLU A 390 25.26 -6.76 16.38
N LEU A 391 26.02 -7.86 16.30
CA LEU A 391 26.95 -8.10 15.19
C LEU A 391 26.21 -8.12 13.84
N ALA A 392 25.10 -8.86 13.74
CA ALA A 392 24.31 -8.94 12.52
C ALA A 392 23.81 -7.56 12.04
N LYS A 393 23.38 -6.67 12.96
CA LYS A 393 22.96 -5.31 12.60
C LYS A 393 24.13 -4.46 12.13
N VAL A 394 25.27 -4.48 12.84
CA VAL A 394 26.46 -3.68 12.48
C VAL A 394 26.99 -4.13 11.12
N THR A 395 27.19 -5.43 10.92
CA THR A 395 27.66 -6.00 9.67
C THR A 395 26.71 -5.66 8.52
N LEU A 396 25.39 -5.80 8.70
CA LEU A 396 24.41 -5.40 7.69
C LEU A 396 24.47 -3.90 7.35
N ALA A 397 24.67 -3.03 8.35
CA ALA A 397 24.83 -1.60 8.13
C ALA A 397 26.12 -1.30 7.34
N GLN A 398 27.25 -1.91 7.71
CA GLN A 398 28.53 -1.77 7.01
C GLN A 398 28.43 -2.20 5.54
N VAL A 399 27.86 -3.39 5.27
CA VAL A 399 27.67 -3.90 3.89
C VAL A 399 26.84 -2.93 3.06
N LYS A 400 25.75 -2.40 3.63
CA LYS A 400 24.87 -1.47 2.91
C LYS A 400 25.51 -0.11 2.65
N ILE A 401 26.27 0.41 3.61
CA ILE A 401 26.96 1.69 3.47
C ILE A 401 28.07 1.51 2.43
N PHE A 402 28.91 0.49 2.55
CA PHE A 402 30.00 0.23 1.61
C PHE A 402 29.51 0.06 0.17
N ASN A 403 28.51 -0.81 -0.05
CA ASN A 403 28.00 -1.09 -1.40
C ASN A 403 26.94 -0.10 -1.90
N ARG A 404 26.54 0.90 -1.09
CA ARG A 404 25.52 1.92 -1.40
C ARG A 404 24.20 1.34 -1.94
N CYS A 405 23.88 0.09 -1.61
CA CYS A 405 22.77 -0.66 -2.20
C CYS A 405 21.39 -0.13 -1.79
N SER A 406 20.41 -0.40 -2.66
CA SER A 406 19.00 -0.26 -2.33
C SER A 406 18.65 -1.09 -1.09
N ALA A 407 17.72 -0.56 -0.29
CA ALA A 407 17.61 -0.89 1.11
C ALA A 407 17.08 -2.30 1.43
N GLY A 408 16.59 -3.05 0.44
CA GLY A 408 15.87 -4.31 0.64
C GLY A 408 16.57 -5.55 0.10
N GLU A 409 17.56 -5.39 -0.77
CA GLU A 409 18.21 -6.46 -1.51
C GLU A 409 19.22 -7.18 -0.61
N VAL A 410 20.12 -6.43 0.04
CA VAL A 410 21.11 -6.97 1.00
C VAL A 410 20.43 -7.60 2.22
N SER A 411 19.34 -7.00 2.72
CA SER A 411 18.59 -7.53 3.86
C SER A 411 17.90 -8.87 3.57
N LYS A 412 17.65 -9.18 2.30
CA LYS A 412 17.03 -10.43 1.85
C LYS A 412 18.03 -11.43 1.28
N MET A 413 19.32 -11.14 1.36
CA MET A 413 20.37 -12.07 0.93
C MET A 413 20.22 -13.40 1.67
N THR A 414 20.30 -14.50 0.94
CA THR A 414 20.18 -15.84 1.52
C THR A 414 21.55 -16.41 1.88
N LEU A 415 21.55 -17.43 2.75
CA LEU A 415 22.75 -18.20 3.08
C LEU A 415 23.33 -18.89 1.83
N GLU A 416 22.46 -19.35 0.94
CA GLU A 416 22.86 -19.96 -0.32
C GLU A 416 23.63 -18.99 -1.21
N CYS A 417 23.16 -17.74 -1.35
CA CYS A 417 23.86 -16.70 -2.10
C CYS A 417 25.28 -16.48 -1.56
N PHE A 418 25.44 -16.39 -0.22
CA PHE A 418 26.74 -16.19 0.40
C PHE A 418 27.67 -17.41 0.27
N LYS A 419 27.12 -18.64 0.31
CA LYS A 419 27.89 -19.87 0.10
C LYS A 419 28.38 -20.02 -1.35
N LYS A 420 27.62 -19.52 -2.33
CA LYS A 420 27.99 -19.49 -3.75
C LYS A 420 28.93 -18.32 -4.11
N ARG A 421 29.50 -17.61 -3.13
CA ARG A 421 30.44 -16.51 -3.38
C ARG A 421 31.64 -16.99 -4.21
N ASN A 422 32.17 -16.11 -5.05
CA ASN A 422 33.39 -16.34 -5.83
C ASN A 422 33.35 -17.53 -6.82
N GLN A 423 32.16 -18.01 -7.24
CA GLN A 423 32.05 -19.08 -8.25
C GLN A 423 32.56 -18.69 -9.65
N THR A 424 32.75 -17.39 -9.91
CA THR A 424 33.45 -16.89 -11.10
C THR A 424 34.91 -16.65 -10.74
N GLU A 425 35.73 -17.69 -10.85
CA GLU A 425 37.18 -17.51 -10.83
C GLU A 425 37.59 -16.60 -12.00
N LEU A 426 38.50 -15.66 -11.74
CA LEU A 426 39.10 -14.86 -12.80
C LEU A 426 39.85 -15.82 -13.71
N HIS A 427 39.42 -15.92 -14.98
CA HIS A 427 40.17 -16.64 -15.99
C HIS A 427 41.61 -16.12 -16.02
N GLU A 428 42.61 -17.01 -16.06
CA GLU A 428 44.03 -16.65 -15.94
C GLU A 428 44.44 -15.56 -16.95
N ASP A 429 43.86 -15.61 -18.16
CA ASP A 429 44.07 -14.62 -19.22
C ASP A 429 43.56 -13.21 -18.88
N MET A 430 42.49 -13.08 -18.09
CA MET A 430 42.02 -11.77 -17.62
C MET A 430 42.92 -11.22 -16.52
N ALA A 431 43.59 -12.07 -15.74
CA ALA A 431 44.52 -11.64 -14.71
C ALA A 431 45.79 -10.99 -15.30
N LEU A 432 46.20 -11.40 -16.51
CA LEU A 432 47.36 -10.83 -17.22
C LEU A 432 47.14 -9.37 -17.65
N GLY A 433 45.89 -8.95 -17.88
CA GLY A 433 45.54 -7.57 -18.24
C GLY A 433 45.35 -6.63 -17.04
N LEU A 434 45.34 -7.15 -15.82
CA LEU A 434 45.17 -6.36 -14.60
C LEU A 434 46.51 -5.90 -14.04
N SER A 435 46.57 -4.66 -13.57
CA SER A 435 47.69 -4.14 -12.80
C SER A 435 47.90 -4.94 -11.49
N PRO A 436 49.11 -4.92 -10.91
CA PRO A 436 49.37 -5.58 -9.62
C PRO A 436 48.43 -5.09 -8.50
N PHE A 437 48.02 -3.82 -8.56
CA PHE A 437 47.06 -3.25 -7.62
C PHE A 437 45.65 -3.83 -7.82
N GLU A 438 45.16 -3.91 -9.06
CA GLU A 438 43.85 -4.48 -9.37
C GLU A 438 43.78 -5.98 -9.03
N GLN A 439 44.86 -6.73 -9.28
CA GLN A 439 44.96 -8.13 -8.86
C GLN A 439 44.91 -8.28 -7.33
N LYS A 440 45.55 -7.36 -6.59
CA LYS A 440 45.49 -7.36 -5.12
C LYS A 440 44.08 -7.00 -4.63
N MET A 441 43.43 -6.06 -5.30
CA MET A 441 42.08 -5.60 -4.95
C MET A 441 41.02 -6.66 -5.23
N SER A 442 41.13 -7.37 -6.36
CA SER A 442 40.22 -8.46 -6.71
C SER A 442 40.32 -9.64 -5.74
N LYS A 443 41.51 -9.90 -5.19
CA LYS A 443 41.72 -10.90 -4.13
C LYS A 443 41.24 -10.42 -2.75
N HIS A 444 41.24 -9.11 -2.51
CA HIS A 444 40.83 -8.53 -1.23
C HIS A 444 39.31 -8.55 -1.02
N PHE A 445 38.54 -8.41 -2.12
CA PHE A 445 37.09 -8.39 -2.07
C PHE A 445 36.48 -9.71 -2.53
N SER A 446 35.60 -10.28 -1.71
CA SER A 446 34.69 -11.36 -2.12
C SER A 446 33.44 -10.80 -2.79
N ARG A 447 33.02 -11.41 -3.90
CA ARG A 447 31.84 -10.99 -4.67
C ARG A 447 30.69 -11.99 -4.49
N VAL A 448 29.52 -11.48 -4.12
CA VAL A 448 28.26 -12.23 -4.06
C VAL A 448 27.27 -11.63 -5.04
N GLU A 449 26.58 -12.46 -5.82
CA GLU A 449 25.51 -12.01 -6.71
C GLU A 449 24.15 -12.21 -6.05
N ILE A 450 23.33 -11.16 -6.03
CA ILE A 450 21.94 -11.19 -5.59
C ILE A 450 21.01 -10.70 -6.69
N MET A 451 19.74 -11.09 -6.64
CA MET A 451 18.73 -10.64 -7.60
C MET A 451 18.02 -9.39 -7.09
N ASP A 452 17.93 -8.35 -7.93
CA ASP A 452 17.14 -7.16 -7.65
C ASP A 452 15.63 -7.41 -7.86
N LYS A 453 14.80 -6.40 -7.57
CA LYS A 453 13.33 -6.46 -7.73
C LYS A 453 12.87 -6.65 -9.18
N LYS A 454 13.73 -6.37 -10.16
CA LYS A 454 13.48 -6.53 -11.60
C LYS A 454 14.08 -7.83 -12.14
N GLY A 455 14.64 -8.68 -11.28
CA GLY A 455 15.29 -9.93 -11.68
C GLY A 455 16.68 -9.76 -12.29
N ARG A 456 17.33 -8.61 -12.10
CA ARG A 456 18.72 -8.39 -12.55
C ARG A 456 19.71 -8.83 -11.47
N LYS A 457 20.83 -9.40 -11.89
CA LYS A 457 21.94 -9.72 -10.99
C LYS A 457 22.66 -8.45 -10.55
N VAL A 458 22.89 -8.29 -9.26
CA VAL A 458 23.63 -7.19 -8.64
C VAL A 458 24.77 -7.79 -7.81
N ALA A 459 25.98 -7.26 -8.01
CA ALA A 459 27.16 -7.67 -7.26
C ALA A 459 27.24 -6.94 -5.92
N ILE A 460 27.54 -7.67 -4.85
CA ILE A 460 27.81 -7.15 -3.51
C ILE A 460 29.23 -7.55 -3.16
N LEU A 461 30.06 -6.57 -2.78
CA LEU A 461 31.42 -6.76 -2.35
C LEU A 461 31.52 -6.81 -0.83
N PHE A 462 32.37 -7.71 -0.36
CA PHE A 462 32.74 -7.87 1.04
C PHE A 462 34.25 -7.84 1.16
N ASN A 463 34.79 -7.02 2.05
CA ASN A 463 36.20 -7.12 2.44
C ASN A 463 36.41 -8.32 3.38
N SER A 464 37.67 -8.63 3.67
CA SER A 464 38.02 -9.78 4.51
C SER A 464 37.46 -9.71 5.94
N GLU A 465 37.33 -8.52 6.52
CA GLU A 465 36.73 -8.32 7.85
C GLU A 465 35.22 -8.63 7.85
N LEU A 466 34.49 -8.16 6.84
CA LEU A 466 33.07 -8.45 6.68
C LEU A 466 32.83 -9.93 6.43
N VAL A 467 33.68 -10.60 5.64
CA VAL A 467 33.59 -12.05 5.44
C VAL A 467 33.73 -12.79 6.77
N ARG A 468 34.74 -12.44 7.58
CA ARG A 468 34.93 -13.03 8.92
C ARG A 468 33.74 -12.80 9.84
N ALA A 469 33.20 -11.58 9.88
CA ALA A 469 32.01 -11.26 10.67
C ALA A 469 30.78 -12.04 10.19
N ILE A 470 30.61 -12.22 8.89
CA ILE A 470 29.50 -13.01 8.35
C ILE A 470 29.69 -14.50 8.64
N GLU A 471 30.91 -15.02 8.55
CA GLU A 471 31.21 -16.43 8.84
C GLU A 471 30.85 -16.78 10.29
N ILE A 472 31.19 -15.94 11.27
CA ILE A 472 30.79 -16.16 12.67
C ILE A 472 29.27 -16.00 12.87
N ILE A 473 28.61 -15.06 12.17
CA ILE A 473 27.13 -14.98 12.14
C ILE A 473 26.54 -16.27 11.57
N VAL A 474 27.16 -16.86 10.55
CA VAL A 474 26.71 -18.13 9.96
C VAL A 474 26.92 -19.30 10.91
N GLU A 475 28.06 -19.36 11.58
CA GLU A 475 28.39 -20.41 12.54
C GLU A 475 27.48 -20.39 13.78
N LYS A 476 27.28 -19.22 14.39
CA LYS A 476 26.62 -19.09 15.70
C LYS A 476 25.09 -18.96 15.64
N ARG A 477 24.50 -19.01 14.44
CA ARG A 477 23.05 -18.76 14.23
C ARG A 477 22.15 -19.70 15.03
N ASP A 478 22.48 -20.99 15.06
CA ASP A 478 21.68 -22.01 15.75
C ASP A 478 21.80 -21.89 17.27
N ALA A 479 23.00 -21.57 17.76
CA ALA A 479 23.27 -21.35 19.19
C ALA A 479 22.60 -20.08 19.72
N CYS A 480 22.36 -19.10 18.85
CA CYS A 480 21.74 -17.81 19.18
C CYS A 480 20.25 -17.75 18.78
N GLU A 481 19.55 -18.89 18.78
CA GLU A 481 18.08 -18.97 18.64
C GLU A 481 17.52 -18.41 17.32
N VAL A 482 18.30 -18.43 16.24
CA VAL A 482 17.77 -18.20 14.89
C VAL A 482 17.11 -19.48 14.40
N ASP A 483 15.88 -19.36 13.91
CA ASP A 483 15.12 -20.48 13.37
C ASP A 483 15.88 -21.21 12.24
N ARG A 484 15.95 -22.55 12.33
CA ARG A 484 16.72 -23.40 11.39
C ARG A 484 16.20 -23.32 9.96
N ASP A 485 14.92 -23.05 9.77
CA ASP A 485 14.29 -22.92 8.46
C ASP A 485 14.45 -21.49 7.90
N ASN A 486 15.17 -20.60 8.59
CA ASN A 486 15.39 -19.22 8.13
C ASN A 486 16.42 -19.16 6.99
N PRO A 487 16.02 -18.77 5.76
CA PRO A 487 16.93 -18.76 4.62
C PRO A 487 17.84 -17.53 4.58
N PHE A 488 17.54 -16.49 5.36
CA PHE A 488 18.19 -15.19 5.26
C PHE A 488 19.53 -15.17 6.01
N LEU A 489 20.53 -14.53 5.40
CA LEU A 489 21.86 -14.35 5.97
C LEU A 489 21.77 -13.62 7.31
N PHE A 490 21.03 -12.51 7.34
CA PHE A 490 20.78 -11.67 8.52
C PHE A 490 19.42 -11.98 9.18
N GLY A 491 19.16 -13.26 9.48
CA GLY A 491 17.98 -13.72 10.21
C GLY A 491 17.88 -13.13 11.62
N ARG A 492 16.66 -12.98 12.15
CA ARG A 492 16.46 -12.50 13.53
C ARG A 492 16.34 -13.67 14.51
N PRO A 493 16.98 -13.59 15.69
CA PRO A 493 16.76 -14.56 16.75
C PRO A 493 15.35 -14.42 17.33
N ASP A 494 14.83 -15.50 17.92
CA ASP A 494 13.53 -15.58 18.61
C ASP A 494 12.33 -15.10 17.77
N CYS A 495 12.43 -15.23 16.45
CA CYS A 495 11.45 -14.71 15.51
C CYS A 495 11.07 -15.78 14.48
N SER A 496 10.02 -15.49 13.69
CA SER A 496 9.55 -16.44 12.66
C SER A 496 10.64 -16.80 11.63
N PRO A 497 10.54 -17.97 10.96
CA PRO A 497 11.49 -18.42 9.93
C PRO A 497 11.71 -17.42 8.77
N THR A 498 10.77 -16.51 8.54
CA THR A 498 10.85 -15.51 7.46
C THR A 498 11.31 -14.13 7.94
N SER A 499 11.82 -14.04 9.17
CA SER A 499 12.25 -12.78 9.78
C SER A 499 13.71 -12.46 9.47
N PHE A 500 14.00 -11.19 9.22
CA PHE A 500 15.34 -10.71 8.92
C PHE A 500 15.52 -9.28 9.42
N PHE A 501 16.77 -8.86 9.64
CA PHE A 501 17.07 -7.48 9.98
C PHE A 501 16.90 -6.55 8.78
N ARG A 502 16.16 -5.46 8.97
CA ARG A 502 15.98 -4.43 7.94
C ARG A 502 17.15 -3.46 7.99
N GLY A 503 17.92 -3.40 6.92
CA GLY A 503 19.16 -2.63 6.92
C GLY A 503 18.94 -1.11 7.04
N GLN A 504 17.76 -0.60 6.64
CA GLN A 504 17.44 0.82 6.87
C GLN A 504 17.29 1.13 8.37
N ASP A 505 16.74 0.19 9.15
CA ASP A 505 16.59 0.36 10.59
C ASP A 505 17.95 0.26 11.27
N CYS A 506 18.83 -0.62 10.78
CA CYS A 506 20.19 -0.76 11.28
C CYS A 506 21.01 0.52 11.06
N ILE A 507 20.95 1.11 9.86
CA ILE A 507 21.62 2.39 9.58
C ILE A 507 21.08 3.50 10.49
N LYS A 508 19.75 3.60 10.64
CA LYS A 508 19.13 4.60 11.53
C LYS A 508 19.58 4.43 12.98
N LEU A 509 19.63 3.20 13.48
CA LEU A 509 20.08 2.88 14.83
C LEU A 509 21.49 3.43 15.08
N PHE A 510 22.45 3.10 14.21
CA PHE A 510 23.84 3.54 14.41
C PHE A 510 24.06 5.02 14.07
N ALA A 511 23.32 5.57 13.11
CA ALA A 511 23.30 7.01 12.85
C ALA A 511 22.93 7.78 14.13
N THR A 512 21.89 7.35 14.85
CA THR A 512 21.52 8.02 16.12
C THR A 512 22.55 7.86 17.25
N GLN A 513 23.41 6.84 17.19
CA GLN A 513 24.41 6.59 18.23
C GLN A 513 25.76 7.26 17.96
N CYS A 514 26.09 7.50 16.70
CA CYS A 514 27.39 8.05 16.31
C CYS A 514 27.50 9.58 16.47
N GLY A 515 26.38 10.30 16.66
CA GLY A 515 26.40 11.75 16.87
C GLY A 515 26.56 12.57 15.57
N VAL A 516 26.20 11.99 14.42
CA VAL A 516 26.07 12.73 13.15
C VAL A 516 25.06 13.87 13.27
N LYS A 517 25.26 14.94 12.49
CA LYS A 517 24.41 16.14 12.57
C LYS A 517 23.01 15.87 12.04
N ASN A 518 22.89 15.11 10.95
CA ASN A 518 21.61 14.87 10.26
C ASN A 518 21.36 13.36 10.06
N PRO A 519 21.04 12.59 11.12
CA PRO A 519 20.89 11.13 11.05
C PRO A 519 19.77 10.69 10.09
N GLU A 520 18.72 11.49 9.93
CA GLU A 520 17.60 11.23 9.01
C GLU A 520 18.00 11.22 7.54
N LEU A 521 19.12 11.85 7.19
CA LEU A 521 19.60 11.94 5.82
C LEU A 521 20.43 10.73 5.39
N LEU A 522 20.93 9.91 6.32
CA LEU A 522 21.81 8.76 6.02
C LEU A 522 21.07 7.55 5.42
N GLY A 523 19.94 7.76 4.74
CA GLY A 523 19.22 6.72 4.01
C GLY A 523 19.85 6.38 2.65
N SER A 524 19.55 5.18 2.14
CA SER A 524 19.99 4.74 0.79
C SER A 524 19.73 5.77 -0.34
N PRO A 525 18.62 6.54 -0.37
CA PRO A 525 18.44 7.55 -1.42
C PRO A 525 19.48 8.67 -1.40
N GLN A 526 19.96 9.10 -0.23
CA GLN A 526 20.91 10.20 -0.11
C GLN A 526 22.35 9.70 -0.34
N LEU A 527 22.68 8.51 0.15
CA LEU A 527 23.95 7.84 -0.17
C LEU A 527 24.15 7.68 -1.67
N ARG A 528 23.09 7.38 -2.43
CA ARG A 528 23.14 7.32 -3.90
C ARG A 528 23.32 8.69 -4.56
N LYS A 529 22.74 9.76 -3.98
CA LYS A 529 23.01 11.13 -4.45
C LYS A 529 24.45 11.51 -4.24
N GLN A 530 25.02 11.19 -3.08
CA GLN A 530 26.44 11.42 -2.82
C GLN A 530 27.32 10.69 -3.83
N VAL A 531 27.04 9.41 -4.15
CA VAL A 531 27.77 8.70 -5.21
C VAL A 531 27.71 9.48 -6.51
N ALA A 532 26.51 9.88 -6.94
CA ALA A 532 26.36 10.61 -8.20
C ALA A 532 27.08 11.96 -8.19
N THR A 533 27.05 12.70 -7.08
CA THR A 533 27.80 13.96 -6.93
C THR A 533 29.31 13.70 -6.97
N VAL A 534 29.81 12.65 -6.31
CA VAL A 534 31.23 12.28 -6.37
C VAL A 534 31.63 11.85 -7.78
N SER A 535 30.82 11.06 -8.47
CA SER A 535 31.05 10.67 -9.87
C SER A 535 31.15 11.85 -10.82
N GLN A 536 30.44 12.95 -10.51
CA GLN A 536 30.52 14.19 -11.26
C GLN A 536 31.78 14.99 -10.95
N ILE A 537 32.14 15.10 -9.67
CA ILE A 537 33.41 15.72 -9.26
C ILE A 537 34.60 14.99 -9.89
N LEU A 538 34.51 13.68 -10.04
CA LEU A 538 35.52 12.84 -10.69
C LEU A 538 35.43 12.84 -12.22
N SER A 539 34.48 13.57 -12.82
CA SER A 539 34.30 13.69 -14.27
C SER A 539 34.28 12.35 -15.02
N LEU A 540 33.57 11.35 -14.46
CA LEU A 540 33.48 10.02 -15.07
C LEU A 540 32.76 10.08 -16.43
N LYS A 541 33.31 9.38 -17.42
CA LYS A 541 32.72 9.27 -18.77
C LYS A 541 31.44 8.41 -18.73
N ASP A 542 30.60 8.53 -19.76
CA ASP A 542 29.32 7.80 -19.85
C ASP A 542 29.47 6.28 -19.67
N ASN A 543 30.50 5.68 -20.26
CA ASN A 543 30.79 4.24 -20.11
C ASN A 543 31.21 3.87 -18.69
N GLU A 544 31.94 4.75 -17.99
CA GLU A 544 32.39 4.55 -16.61
C GLU A 544 31.22 4.73 -15.62
N LEU A 545 30.34 5.70 -15.90
CA LEU A 545 29.08 5.89 -15.18
C LEU A 545 28.15 4.68 -15.34
N ASP A 546 28.07 4.09 -16.53
CA ASP A 546 27.29 2.88 -16.78
C ASP A 546 27.86 1.67 -16.02
N GLN A 547 29.18 1.51 -15.98
CA GLN A 547 29.83 0.46 -15.17
C GLN A 547 29.53 0.63 -13.68
N LEU A 548 29.68 1.84 -13.15
CA LEU A 548 29.37 2.15 -11.76
C LEU A 548 27.88 1.95 -11.43
N ALA A 549 26.98 2.38 -12.32
CA ALA A 549 25.54 2.21 -12.15
C ALA A 549 25.12 0.74 -12.15
N ASN A 550 25.68 -0.06 -13.06
CA ASN A 550 25.44 -1.50 -13.13
C ASN A 550 25.91 -2.19 -11.85
N PHE A 551 27.11 -1.85 -11.36
CA PHE A 551 27.65 -2.40 -10.13
C PHE A 551 26.77 -2.06 -8.92
N LEU A 552 26.30 -0.82 -8.80
CA LEU A 552 25.43 -0.37 -7.70
C LEU A 552 23.95 -0.80 -7.85
N GLY A 553 23.59 -1.47 -8.95
CA GLY A 553 22.21 -1.84 -9.27
C GLY A 553 21.29 -0.63 -9.54
N LEU A 554 21.86 0.49 -9.95
CA LEU A 554 21.15 1.75 -10.23
C LEU A 554 20.55 1.73 -11.64
N HIS A 555 19.49 2.51 -11.85
CA HIS A 555 18.86 2.63 -13.17
C HIS A 555 19.52 3.77 -13.93
N ILE A 556 20.19 3.46 -15.04
CA ILE A 556 20.95 4.41 -15.89
C ILE A 556 20.09 5.63 -16.28
N LEU A 557 18.81 5.42 -16.63
CA LEU A 557 17.91 6.51 -17.05
C LEU A 557 17.53 7.48 -15.92
N VAL A 558 17.47 7.00 -14.66
CA VAL A 558 17.21 7.91 -13.54
C VAL A 558 18.47 8.73 -13.24
N HIS A 559 19.66 8.32 -13.73
CA HIS A 559 20.89 9.03 -13.45
C HIS A 559 21.17 10.24 -14.36
N ARG A 560 20.78 10.18 -15.64
CA ARG A 560 20.99 11.28 -16.59
C ARG A 560 20.21 12.56 -16.22
N ASP A 561 18.94 12.42 -15.80
CA ASP A 561 18.07 13.57 -15.54
C ASP A 561 18.06 14.07 -14.09
N TYR A 562 18.34 13.21 -13.09
CA TYR A 562 18.22 13.59 -11.66
C TYR A 562 19.49 14.11 -11.03
N TYR A 563 20.65 13.84 -11.63
CA TYR A 563 21.90 14.01 -10.92
C TYR A 563 22.80 15.07 -11.52
N ARG A 564 22.59 15.58 -12.75
CA ARG A 564 23.30 16.75 -13.28
C ARG A 564 23.22 17.94 -12.32
N LEU A 565 24.26 18.10 -11.50
CA LEU A 565 24.62 19.28 -10.72
C LEU A 565 26.03 18.99 -10.17
N PRO A 566 27.08 19.26 -10.97
CA PRO A 566 27.38 20.60 -11.47
C PRO A 566 27.90 20.62 -12.93
N ASP A 567 27.03 20.42 -13.91
CA ASP A 567 27.19 21.16 -15.16
C ASP A 567 26.96 22.64 -14.85
N ALA A 568 26.01 22.99 -13.97
CA ALA A 568 25.69 24.37 -13.63
C ALA A 568 26.87 25.26 -13.19
N THR A 569 27.92 24.83 -12.46
CA THR A 569 29.00 25.78 -12.08
C THR A 569 29.99 26.03 -13.21
N ILE A 570 30.36 24.97 -13.94
CA ILE A 570 31.23 25.08 -15.12
C ILE A 570 30.45 25.72 -16.28
N GLU A 571 29.19 25.33 -16.50
CA GLU A 571 28.25 26.00 -17.41
C GLU A 571 27.96 27.41 -16.95
N ILE A 572 27.73 27.73 -15.66
CA ILE A 572 27.58 29.12 -15.19
C ILE A 572 28.88 29.87 -15.44
N ALA A 573 30.05 29.31 -15.19
CA ALA A 573 31.32 29.98 -15.48
C ALA A 573 31.52 30.18 -17.00
N LYS A 574 31.19 29.19 -17.83
CA LYS A 574 31.26 29.27 -19.30
C LYS A 574 30.21 30.20 -19.88
N ILE A 575 28.99 30.17 -19.36
CA ILE A 575 27.87 31.05 -19.72
C ILE A 575 28.17 32.46 -19.20
N ALA A 576 28.71 32.64 -18.00
CA ALA A 576 29.14 33.93 -17.48
C ALA A 576 30.31 34.50 -18.30
N ASN A 577 31.29 33.67 -18.68
CA ASN A 577 32.38 34.08 -19.58
C ASN A 577 31.84 34.45 -20.98
N LEU A 578 30.86 33.70 -21.49
CA LEU A 578 30.17 34.03 -22.73
C LEU A 578 29.37 35.34 -22.60
N LEU A 579 28.60 35.52 -21.52
CA LEU A 579 27.81 36.71 -21.21
C LEU A 579 28.72 37.94 -21.05
N GLN A 580 29.84 37.83 -20.33
CA GLN A 580 30.86 38.87 -20.21
C GLN A 580 31.49 39.21 -21.56
N ALA A 581 31.75 38.22 -22.43
CA ALA A 581 32.24 38.48 -23.77
C ALA A 581 31.19 39.15 -24.66
N MET A 582 29.89 38.90 -24.43
CA MET A 582 28.82 39.67 -25.07
C MET A 582 28.85 41.13 -24.64
N GLU A 583 29.00 41.40 -23.35
CA GLU A 583 29.06 42.76 -22.79
C GLU A 583 30.30 43.52 -23.27
N LYS A 584 31.46 42.85 -23.35
CA LYS A 584 32.73 43.41 -23.83
C LYS A 584 32.85 43.50 -25.36
N GLY A 585 31.86 42.99 -26.11
CA GLY A 585 31.86 42.99 -27.58
C GLY A 585 32.81 41.98 -28.24
N ASP A 586 33.34 41.02 -27.49
CA ASP A 586 34.35 40.04 -27.92
C ASP A 586 33.71 38.66 -28.20
N LEU A 587 32.56 38.65 -28.87
CA LEU A 587 31.81 37.41 -29.15
C LEU A 587 32.50 36.52 -30.19
N ALA A 588 33.35 37.12 -31.04
CA ALA A 588 34.01 36.46 -32.16
C ALA A 588 34.90 35.29 -31.70
N ARG A 589 35.49 35.37 -30.49
CA ARG A 589 36.36 34.33 -29.93
C ARG A 589 35.67 32.99 -29.65
N PHE A 590 34.34 33.00 -29.61
CA PHE A 590 33.50 31.83 -29.37
C PHE A 590 32.71 31.39 -30.61
N GLN A 591 32.86 32.07 -31.75
CA GLN A 591 32.13 31.74 -32.95
C GLN A 591 32.56 30.36 -33.49
N GLY A 592 31.59 29.45 -33.65
CA GLY A 592 31.83 28.09 -34.13
C GLY A 592 32.29 27.09 -33.05
N LYS A 593 32.47 27.52 -31.80
CA LYS A 593 32.79 26.63 -30.66
C LYS A 593 31.53 26.11 -29.99
N THR A 594 31.57 24.87 -29.52
CA THR A 594 30.51 24.33 -28.65
C THR A 594 30.74 24.75 -27.18
N LEU A 595 29.71 24.72 -26.34
CA LEU A 595 29.84 25.07 -24.91
C LEU A 595 30.90 24.23 -24.18
N ASN A 596 31.12 22.98 -24.65
CA ASN A 596 32.13 22.09 -24.09
C ASN A 596 33.57 22.56 -24.39
N GLU A 597 33.77 23.28 -25.50
CA GLU A 597 35.06 23.79 -25.99
C GLU A 597 35.42 25.18 -25.45
N ILE A 598 34.56 25.78 -24.64
CA ILE A 598 34.89 27.01 -23.91
C ILE A 598 35.76 26.63 -22.72
N GLU A 599 37.03 27.02 -22.76
CA GLU A 599 37.95 26.93 -21.62
C GLU A 599 37.67 28.07 -20.64
N ILE A 600 37.71 27.77 -19.35
CA ILE A 600 37.66 28.76 -18.28
C ILE A 600 39.12 28.99 -17.90
N GLU A 601 39.62 30.21 -18.05
CA GLU A 601 40.99 30.57 -17.64
C GLU A 601 41.10 30.43 -16.10
N ASP A 602 42.15 29.74 -15.63
CA ASP A 602 42.35 29.42 -14.21
C ASP A 602 42.73 30.64 -13.34
N GLU A 603 43.03 31.78 -13.98
CA GLU A 603 43.32 33.06 -13.33
C GLU A 603 42.23 34.07 -13.71
N ILE A 604 41.26 34.25 -12.81
CA ILE A 604 40.55 35.53 -12.76
C ILE A 604 41.54 36.47 -12.06
N ASP A 605 42.19 37.34 -12.83
CA ASP A 605 42.88 38.50 -12.26
C ASP A 605 41.79 39.40 -11.66
N LEU A 606 41.46 39.15 -10.40
CA LEU A 606 40.72 40.09 -9.58
C LEU A 606 41.71 41.20 -9.24
N GLU A 607 42.02 42.06 -10.22
CA GLU A 607 42.44 43.42 -9.92
C GLU A 607 41.27 44.05 -9.16
N LEU A 608 41.38 43.93 -7.83
CA LEU A 608 40.63 44.76 -6.89
C LEU A 608 41.11 46.18 -7.17
N ASP A 609 40.33 46.93 -7.96
CA ASP A 609 40.42 48.39 -7.99
C ASP A 609 40.07 48.91 -6.59
N GLU A 610 41.07 48.96 -5.71
CA GLU A 610 41.09 49.81 -4.53
C GLU A 610 41.40 51.25 -4.99
N GLU A 611 40.37 52.02 -5.35
CA GLU A 611 40.32 53.51 -5.45
C GLU A 611 38.93 53.86 -6.05
N GLU A 612 38.02 54.64 -5.49
CA GLU A 612 38.00 55.64 -4.42
C GLU A 612 36.72 55.49 -3.59
N ILE A 613 36.86 55.51 -2.27
CA ILE A 613 35.79 55.97 -1.38
C ILE A 613 35.80 57.50 -1.52
N SER A 614 34.84 58.05 -2.27
CA SER A 614 34.44 59.45 -2.12
C SER A 614 33.04 59.50 -1.51
N ASP A 615 33.00 60.10 -0.33
CA ASP A 615 31.82 60.41 0.45
C ASP A 615 30.83 61.25 -0.36
N GLU A 616 29.57 60.81 -0.45
CA GLU A 616 28.39 61.66 -0.55
C GLU A 616 27.12 60.81 -0.37
N ASP A 617 26.77 60.50 0.89
CA ASP A 617 25.39 60.21 1.27
C ASP A 617 24.87 61.38 2.11
N GLU A 618 24.07 62.22 1.47
CA GLU A 618 23.21 63.21 2.10
C GLU A 618 22.24 62.53 3.09
N GLU A 619 22.18 63.12 4.28
CA GLU A 619 21.13 62.93 5.28
C GLU A 619 19.71 62.94 4.69
N SER A 620 18.92 61.92 5.02
CA SER A 620 17.62 62.19 5.64
C SER A 620 17.14 60.99 6.47
N GLY A 621 17.10 61.21 7.79
CA GLY A 621 16.64 60.28 8.79
C GLY A 621 15.10 60.12 8.86
N PRO A 622 14.61 59.33 9.83
CA PRO A 622 13.19 59.10 10.06
C PRO A 622 12.58 60.21 10.92
N VAL A 623 11.35 60.63 10.63
CA VAL A 623 10.58 61.51 11.54
C VAL A 623 9.19 60.95 11.83
N HIS A 624 9.05 60.49 13.07
CA HIS A 624 7.96 60.64 14.04
C HIS A 624 6.46 60.64 13.65
N VAL A 625 5.76 59.81 14.44
CA VAL A 625 4.36 59.86 14.94
C VAL A 625 3.88 61.28 15.32
N VAL A 626 2.59 61.61 15.07
CA VAL A 626 1.57 62.05 16.06
C VAL A 626 0.34 62.73 15.40
N MET A 627 -0.85 62.22 15.77
CA MET A 627 -2.21 62.82 15.85
C MET A 627 -2.90 63.45 14.61
N ALA A 628 -3.98 62.78 14.17
CA ALA A 628 -5.37 63.17 14.45
C ALA A 628 -6.29 61.95 14.30
#